data_AF-A0A4Q9EIZ3-F1
#
_entry.id   AF-A0A4Q9EIZ3-F1
#
_cell.length_a   1.000
_cell.length_b   1.000
_cell.length_c   1.000
_cell.angle_alpha   90.00
_cell.angle_beta   90.00
_cell.angle_gamma   90.00
#
_symmetry.space_group_name_H-M   'P 1'
#
loop_
_entity.id
_entity.type
_entity.pdbx_description
1 polymer ?
#
loop_
_entity_poly.entity_id
_entity_poly.type
_entity_poly.pdbx_seq_one_letter_code
_entity_poly.pdbx_strand_id
1 'polypeptide(L)' 'MGRVIEVHIDGAIVSAIKTETAVAADYLSFIDSLTKALLNDSEELEKEANMSERTIKHARFGTFGSLPIKDSKGLQ' A
#
# COMPACT_ATOMS: atom_id res chain seq x y z
N MET A 1 -23.96 1.68 3.38
CA MET A 1 -23.06 1.41 2.24
C MET A 1 -21.68 1.16 2.81
N GLY A 2 -21.22 -0.09 2.77
CA GLY A 2 -19.92 -0.47 3.32
C GLY A 2 -18.81 0.07 2.43
N ARG A 3 -17.90 0.85 3.02
CA ARG A 3 -16.72 1.35 2.33
C ARG A 3 -15.65 0.27 2.48
N VAL A 4 -15.35 -0.44 1.40
CA VAL A 4 -14.25 -1.42 1.36
C VAL A 4 -13.04 -0.72 0.75
N ILE A 5 -11.87 -0.89 1.35
CA ILE A 5 -10.60 -0.50 0.73
C ILE A 5 -9.97 -1.76 0.18
N GLU A 6 -9.64 -1.76 -1.11
CA GLU A 6 -8.98 -2.87 -1.81
C GLU A 6 -7.72 -2.36 -2.47
N VAL A 7 -6.62 -3.08 -2.31
CA VAL A 7 -5.36 -2.79 -3.01
C VAL A 7 -5.17 -3.82 -4.11
N HIS A 8 -5.00 -3.30 -5.32
CA HIS A 8 -4.74 -4.09 -6.52
C HIS A 8 -3.31 -3.83 -6.99
N ILE A 9 -2.59 -4.89 -7.34
CA ILE A 9 -1.28 -4.86 -8.00
C ILE A 9 -1.40 -5.71 -9.24
N ASP A 10 -1.14 -5.13 -10.41
CA ASP A 10 -1.26 -5.80 -11.72
C ASP A 10 -2.59 -6.55 -11.94
N GLY A 11 -3.68 -6.00 -11.40
CA GLY A 11 -5.03 -6.58 -11.49
C GLY A 11 -5.35 -7.67 -10.46
N ALA A 12 -4.40 -8.07 -9.62
CA ALA A 12 -4.62 -8.98 -8.50
C ALA A 12 -4.91 -8.21 -7.20
N ILE A 13 -5.92 -8.63 -6.44
CA ILE A 13 -6.20 -8.08 -5.10
C ILE A 13 -5.21 -8.67 -4.12
N VAL A 14 -4.39 -7.83 -3.51
CA VAL A 14 -3.36 -8.26 -2.55
C VAL A 14 -3.76 -8.03 -1.09
N SER A 15 -4.70 -7.12 -0.83
CA SER A 15 -5.29 -6.93 0.49
C SER A 15 -6.61 -6.16 0.41
N ALA A 16 -7.53 -6.43 1.33
CA ALA A 16 -8.80 -5.72 1.43
C ALA A 16 -9.26 -5.57 2.89
N ILE A 17 -9.95 -4.47 3.20
CA ILE A 17 -10.57 -4.24 4.51
C ILE A 17 -11.95 -3.62 4.37
N LYS A 18 -12.93 -4.15 5.09
CA LYS A 18 -14.28 -3.57 5.22
C LYS A 18 -14.28 -2.57 6.36
N THR A 19 -14.38 -1.27 6.06
CA THR A 19 -14.21 -0.23 7.10
C THR A 19 -15.45 -0.04 7.97
N GLU A 20 -16.61 -0.56 7.56
CA GLU A 20 -17.89 -0.39 8.27
C GLU A 20 -17.88 -1.01 9.67
N THR A 21 -17.14 -2.12 9.83
CA THR A 21 -17.03 -2.84 11.11
C THR A 21 -15.60 -2.92 11.63
N ALA A 22 -14.65 -2.24 10.96
CA ALA A 22 -13.24 -2.33 11.29
C ALA A 22 -12.92 -1.55 12.58
N VAL A 23 -12.21 -2.20 13.48
CA VAL A 23 -11.58 -1.56 14.63
C VAL A 23 -10.09 -1.33 14.36
N ALA A 24 -9.40 -0.61 15.26
CA ALA A 24 -7.98 -0.27 15.10
C ALA A 24 -7.09 -1.49 14.78
N ALA A 25 -7.38 -2.64 15.38
CA ALA A 25 -6.67 -3.89 15.11
C ALA A 25 -6.81 -4.34 13.65
N ASP A 26 -8.00 -4.24 13.05
CA ASP A 26 -8.23 -4.63 11.65
C ASP A 26 -7.42 -3.75 10.69
N TYR A 27 -7.33 -2.44 10.96
CA TYR A 27 -6.49 -1.53 10.16
C TYR A 27 -5.01 -1.88 10.27
N LEU A 28 -4.51 -2.19 11.48
CA LEU A 28 -3.12 -2.59 11.67
C LEU A 28 -2.82 -3.92 10.96
N SER A 29 -3.73 -4.89 11.06
CA SER A 29 -3.61 -6.18 10.36
C SER A 29 -3.67 -6.02 8.84
N PHE A 30 -4.51 -5.13 8.32
CA PHE A 30 -4.56 -4.80 6.90
C PHE A 30 -3.23 -4.21 6.40
N ILE A 31 -2.67 -3.24 7.13
CA ILE A 31 -1.37 -2.62 6.79
C ILE A 31 -0.24 -3.65 6.84
N ASP A 32 -0.20 -4.50 7.86
CA ASP A 32 0.80 -5.57 7.98
C ASP A 32 0.68 -6.59 6.83
N SER A 33 -0.54 -7.03 6.51
CA SER A 33 -0.81 -7.93 5.38
C SER A 33 -0.38 -7.30 4.05
N LEU A 34 -0.70 -6.04 3.82
CA LEU A 34 -0.32 -5.33 2.61
C LEU A 34 1.21 -5.20 2.49
N THR A 35 1.87 -4.85 3.59
CA THR A 35 3.33 -4.73 3.65
C THR A 35 4.00 -6.07 3.37
N LYS A 36 3.50 -7.16 3.95
CA LYS A 36 3.99 -8.52 3.67
C LYS A 36 3.77 -8.92 2.21
N ALA A 37 2.57 -8.69 1.66
CA ALA A 37 2.29 -9.03 0.26
C ALA A 37 3.24 -8.29 -0.70
N LEU A 38 3.52 -7.02 -0.44
CA LEU A 38 4.49 -6.23 -1.21
C LEU A 38 5.93 -6.74 -1.01
N LEU A 39 6.37 -6.91 0.23
CA LEU A 39 7.78 -7.22 0.51
C LEU A 39 8.15 -8.70 0.30
N ASN A 40 7.18 -9.61 0.30
CA ASN A 40 7.41 -11.03 0.03
C ASN A 40 8.01 -11.26 -1.36
N ASP A 41 7.75 -10.36 -2.31
CA ASP A 41 8.37 -10.39 -3.63
C ASP A 41 9.18 -9.12 -3.94
N SER A 42 10.01 -8.71 -2.98
CA SER A 42 10.89 -7.56 -3.14
C SER A 42 11.84 -7.67 -4.36
N GLU A 43 12.09 -8.88 -4.87
CA GLU A 43 12.90 -9.09 -6.06
C GLU A 43 12.12 -8.81 -7.34
N GLU A 44 10.90 -9.33 -7.50
CA GLU A 44 10.05 -8.98 -8.65
C GLU A 44 9.64 -7.51 -8.61
N LEU A 45 9.35 -6.93 -7.44
CA LEU A 45 9.07 -5.50 -7.34
C LEU A 45 10.26 -4.62 -7.72
N GLU A 46 11.49 -5.02 -7.36
CA GLU A 46 12.69 -4.32 -7.82
C GLU A 46 12.89 -4.50 -9.32
N LYS A 47 12.62 -5.69 -9.86
CA LYS A 47 12.69 -5.96 -11.30
C LYS A 47 11.70 -5.08 -12.07
N GLU A 48 10.45 -4.99 -11.61
CA GLU A 48 9.41 -4.12 -12.18
C GLU A 48 9.82 -2.65 -12.13
N ALA A 49 10.30 -2.18 -10.97
CA ALA A 49 10.80 -0.81 -10.81
C ALA A 49 11.93 -0.51 -11.80
N ASN A 50 12.88 -1.45 -11.97
CA ASN A 50 13.99 -1.29 -12.91
C ASN A 50 13.53 -1.22 -14.37
N MET A 51 12.47 -1.94 -14.77
CA MET A 51 11.88 -1.78 -16.11
C MET A 51 11.35 -0.36 -16.34
N SER A 52 10.95 0.31 -15.26
CA SER A 52 10.49 1.71 -15.27
C SER A 52 11.60 2.72 -14.98
N GLU A 53 12.87 2.32 -15.07
CA GLU A 53 14.06 3.14 -14.74
C GLU A 53 14.05 3.68 -13.29
N ARG A 54 13.42 2.94 -12.37
CA ARG A 54 13.33 3.24 -10.93
C ARG A 54 13.98 2.11 -10.12
N THR A 55 14.20 2.35 -8.83
CA THR A 55 14.67 1.30 -7.90
C THR A 55 13.92 1.42 -6.58
N ILE A 56 13.56 0.28 -5.97
CA ILE A 56 13.07 0.20 -4.59
C ILE A 56 14.20 0.05 -3.56
N LYS A 57 15.39 -0.33 -4.02
CA LYS A 57 16.60 -0.51 -3.22
C LYS A 57 17.43 0.78 -3.13
N HIS A 58 16.93 1.80 -2.44
CA HIS A 58 17.75 2.97 -2.09
C HIS A 58 18.28 2.89 -0.64
N ALA A 59 19.58 3.06 -0.43
CA ALA A 59 20.24 3.00 0.88
C ALA A 59 19.79 4.08 1.90
N ARG A 60 18.98 5.05 1.46
CA ARG A 60 18.38 6.10 2.29
C ARG A 60 16.93 6.29 1.83
N PHE A 61 16.02 5.58 2.47
CA PHE A 61 14.59 5.65 2.22
C PHE A 61 14.06 7.08 2.43
N GLY A 62 13.70 7.74 1.33
CA GLY A 62 12.69 8.80 1.29
C GLY A 62 11.54 8.24 0.45
N THR A 63 10.40 8.00 1.09
CA THR A 63 9.24 7.24 0.58
C THR A 63 8.89 7.47 -0.89
N PHE A 64 8.65 6.38 -1.61
CA PHE A 64 8.03 6.33 -2.93
C PHE A 64 6.80 7.22 -2.98
N GLY A 65 6.90 8.33 -3.72
CA GLY A 65 5.76 9.00 -4.37
C GLY A 65 4.52 9.29 -3.51
N SER A 66 4.62 9.31 -2.18
CA SER A 66 3.51 9.70 -1.33
C SER A 66 3.32 11.18 -1.56
N LEU A 67 2.29 11.52 -2.33
CA LEU A 67 1.80 12.89 -2.36
C LEU A 67 1.48 13.22 -0.90
N PRO A 68 2.14 14.24 -0.29
CA PRO A 68 1.72 14.68 1.03
C PRO A 68 0.24 15.05 0.89
N ILE A 69 -0.61 14.45 1.73
CA ILE A 69 -2.01 14.87 1.83
C ILE A 69 -1.97 16.31 2.34
N LYS A 70 -1.97 17.28 1.41
CA LYS A 70 -2.19 18.69 1.71
C LYS A 70 -3.66 18.78 2.10
N ASP A 71 -3.86 18.97 3.40
CA ASP A 71 -5.14 19.08 4.10
C ASP A 71 -5.93 17.77 4.28
N SER A 72 -5.91 17.28 5.53
CA SER A 72 -6.91 16.37 6.08
C SER A 72 -8.28 17.04 6.33
N LYS A 73 -8.44 18.33 5.98
CA LYS A 73 -9.66 19.13 6.22
C LYS A 73 -10.77 18.92 5.17
N GLY A 74 -10.70 17.86 4.37
CA GLY A 74 -11.74 17.47 3.43
C GLY A 74 -12.58 16.25 3.83
N LEU A 75 -12.27 15.59 4.95
CA LEU A 75 -13.18 14.59 5.52
C LEU A 75 -14.18 15.29 6.45
N GLN A 76 -15.26 15.83 5.86
CA GLN A 76 -16.53 16.04 6.56
C GLN A 76 -17.46 14.86 6.28
#